data_AF-A0A3D5YVI2-F1
#
_entry.id   AF-A0A3D5YVI2-F1
#
_cell.length_a   1.000
_cell.length_b   1.000
_cell.length_c   1.000
_cell.angle_alpha   90.00
_cell.angle_beta   90.00
_cell.angle_gamma   90.00
#
_symmetry.space_group_name_H-M   'P 1'
#
loop_
_entity.id
_entity.type
_entity.pdbx_description
1 polymer ?
#
loop_
_entity_poly.entity_id
_entity_poly.type
_entity_poly.pdbx_seq_one_letter_code
_entity_poly.pdbx_strand_id
1 'polypeptide(L)'
;MKQIKILPVLLSVFLLTSCIDNDNTPVGVGDVLIVSKQMGTSTAYGISIYAYSLNSFESVKAVSQADPAKTYTLKANQGYKTNFYFELPESEYTTTKPAATTYDFTATFSDGSTQLFQDVLTDKVLPLPIIEKCAYNPTIHALEIAWTLIDNASSYAINILEGETLVFGTTELKPTNKTYSVRADGGGWATGFTPQSGKTYTVKVFAYMYEAGGNSFNIQSTSVSEKTVVWGD
;
A
#
# COMPACT_ATOMS: atom_id res chain seq x y z
N MET A 1 -65.18 -59.13 11.90
CA MET A 1 -64.01 -58.70 12.70
C MET A 1 -62.75 -59.14 11.98
N LYS A 2 -62.03 -58.22 11.33
CA LYS A 2 -60.79 -58.50 10.59
C LYS A 2 -59.67 -57.65 11.20
N GLN A 3 -58.58 -58.30 11.58
CA GLN A 3 -57.45 -57.68 12.29
C GLN A 3 -56.62 -56.80 11.36
N ILE A 4 -56.40 -55.56 11.79
CA ILE A 4 -55.50 -54.58 11.17
C ILE A 4 -54.08 -54.91 11.63
N LYS A 5 -53.20 -55.31 10.71
CA LYS A 5 -51.76 -55.43 10.96
C LYS A 5 -51.11 -54.08 10.64
N ILE A 6 -50.69 -53.38 11.69
CA ILE A 6 -49.93 -52.13 11.61
C ILE A 6 -48.50 -52.49 11.19
N LEU A 7 -48.12 -52.09 9.98
CA LEU A 7 -46.76 -52.19 9.45
C LEU A 7 -45.96 -50.98 9.98
N PRO A 8 -44.80 -51.18 10.65
CA PRO A 8 -44.05 -50.07 11.22
C PRO A 8 -43.43 -49.24 10.10
N VAL A 9 -43.72 -47.94 10.14
CA VAL A 9 -43.14 -46.91 9.28
C VAL A 9 -41.63 -46.91 9.48
N LEU A 10 -40.94 -47.20 8.39
CA LEU A 10 -39.51 -47.08 8.19
C LEU A 10 -39.11 -45.61 8.46
N LEU A 11 -38.70 -45.30 9.68
CA LEU A 11 -38.16 -44.00 10.05
C LEU A 11 -36.71 -43.94 9.52
N SER A 12 -36.60 -43.69 8.21
CA SER A 12 -35.37 -43.24 7.57
C SER A 12 -35.01 -41.87 8.13
N VAL A 13 -34.38 -41.85 9.30
CA VAL A 13 -33.56 -40.73 9.76
C VAL A 13 -32.33 -40.72 8.85
N PHE A 14 -32.50 -40.20 7.63
CA PHE A 14 -31.37 -39.70 6.88
C PHE A 14 -30.81 -38.54 7.67
N LEU A 15 -29.64 -38.83 8.23
CA LEU A 15 -28.66 -37.90 8.74
C LEU A 15 -28.51 -36.74 7.75
N LEU A 16 -29.27 -35.67 7.94
CA LEU A 16 -28.93 -34.35 7.41
C LEU A 16 -27.79 -33.80 8.30
N THR A 17 -26.64 -34.46 8.25
CA THR A 17 -25.37 -33.79 8.53
C THR A 17 -25.12 -32.87 7.35
N SER A 18 -25.79 -31.72 7.38
CA SER A 18 -25.37 -30.55 6.65
C SER A 18 -23.99 -30.18 7.20
N CYS A 19 -22.92 -30.78 6.67
CA CYS A 19 -21.61 -30.14 6.65
C CYS A 19 -21.80 -28.90 5.77
N ILE A 20 -22.25 -27.81 6.38
CA ILE A 20 -21.75 -26.52 5.97
C ILE A 20 -20.30 -26.57 6.44
N ASP A 21 -19.42 -27.10 5.59
CA ASP A 21 -18.02 -26.71 5.66
C ASP A 21 -18.05 -25.22 5.36
N ASN A 22 -18.07 -24.41 6.42
CA ASN A 22 -17.57 -23.05 6.35
C ASN A 22 -16.07 -23.21 6.10
N ASP A 23 -15.73 -23.59 4.87
CA ASP A 23 -14.36 -23.59 4.38
C ASP A 23 -13.94 -22.13 4.38
N ASN A 24 -13.37 -21.74 5.52
CA ASN A 24 -12.79 -20.45 5.77
C ASN A 24 -11.45 -20.41 5.04
N THR A 25 -11.50 -20.64 3.73
CA THR A 25 -10.34 -20.70 2.85
C THR A 25 -9.69 -19.33 2.90
N PRO A 26 -8.43 -19.23 3.33
CA PRO A 26 -7.73 -17.96 3.36
C PRO A 26 -7.75 -17.28 1.98
N VAL A 27 -8.01 -15.96 1.97
CA VAL A 27 -8.04 -15.15 0.75
C VAL A 27 -7.00 -14.04 0.85
N GLY A 28 -6.06 -14.06 -0.08
CA GLY A 28 -5.09 -13.02 -0.35
C GLY A 28 -5.49 -12.17 -1.55
N VAL A 29 -5.03 -10.92 -1.52
CA VAL A 29 -5.13 -9.94 -2.60
C VAL A 29 -3.75 -9.36 -2.83
N GLY A 30 -3.34 -9.22 -4.09
CA GLY A 30 -2.09 -8.58 -4.49
C GLY A 30 -2.37 -7.20 -5.06
N ASP A 31 -1.40 -6.30 -4.93
CA ASP A 31 -1.42 -4.96 -5.54
C ASP A 31 0.00 -4.62 -6.01
N VAL A 32 0.15 -4.29 -7.29
CA VAL A 32 1.42 -3.84 -7.87
C VAL A 32 1.25 -2.43 -8.36
N LEU A 33 2.15 -1.55 -7.95
CA LEU A 33 2.13 -0.15 -8.37
C LEU A 33 3.47 0.30 -8.92
N ILE A 34 3.42 1.25 -9.85
CA ILE A 34 4.61 1.94 -10.33
C ILE A 34 5.00 3.03 -9.31
N VAL A 35 6.26 3.05 -8.90
CA VAL A 35 6.84 4.10 -8.06
C VAL A 35 7.67 5.03 -8.93
N SER A 36 7.35 6.32 -8.93
CA SER A 36 8.15 7.37 -9.57
C SER A 36 8.86 8.20 -8.52
N LYS A 37 10.18 8.37 -8.61
CA LYS A 37 10.94 9.24 -7.72
C LYS A 37 12.04 10.00 -8.46
N GLN A 38 12.52 11.08 -7.85
CA GLN A 38 13.70 11.79 -8.34
C GLN A 38 14.96 10.96 -8.03
N MET A 39 15.83 10.76 -9.02
CA MET A 39 17.19 10.24 -8.84
C MET A 39 18.17 11.12 -9.62
N GLY A 40 19.00 11.88 -8.90
CA GLY A 40 19.82 12.92 -9.51
C GLY A 40 18.95 13.99 -10.18
N THR A 41 19.14 14.22 -11.47
CA THR A 41 18.36 15.19 -12.27
C THR A 41 17.20 14.57 -13.04
N SER A 42 17.01 13.25 -12.96
CA SER A 42 16.02 12.52 -13.76
C SER A 42 14.95 11.86 -12.89
N THR A 43 13.78 11.65 -13.47
CA THR A 43 12.78 10.74 -12.90
C THR A 43 13.22 9.30 -13.12
N ALA A 44 13.16 8.50 -12.06
CA ALA A 44 13.36 7.07 -12.11
C ALA A 44 12.08 6.34 -11.67
N TYR A 45 11.89 5.17 -12.24
CA TYR A 45 10.73 4.32 -12.09
C TYR A 45 11.13 2.95 -11.55
N GLY A 46 10.28 2.44 -10.66
CA GLY A 46 10.36 1.10 -10.12
C GLY A 46 8.97 0.55 -9.87
N ILE A 47 8.90 -0.59 -9.20
CA ILE A 47 7.64 -1.17 -8.74
C ILE A 47 7.66 -1.35 -7.23
N SER A 48 6.51 -1.25 -6.60
CA SER A 48 6.27 -1.76 -5.25
C SER A 48 5.17 -2.81 -5.35
N ILE A 49 5.32 -3.90 -4.60
CA ILE A 49 4.37 -5.01 -4.64
C ILE A 49 3.88 -5.27 -3.23
N TYR A 50 2.58 -5.33 -3.04
CA TYR A 50 1.94 -5.61 -1.76
C TYR A 50 1.06 -6.84 -1.87
N ALA A 51 0.86 -7.51 -0.73
CA ALA A 51 -0.13 -8.55 -0.56
C ALA A 51 -0.82 -8.43 0.79
N TYR A 52 -2.14 -8.56 0.78
CA TYR A 52 -3.01 -8.36 1.94
C TYR A 52 -3.92 -9.57 2.14
N SER A 53 -4.24 -9.89 3.38
CA SER A 53 -5.18 -10.96 3.74
C SER A 53 -5.73 -10.73 5.15
N LEU A 54 -6.91 -11.30 5.44
CA LEU A 54 -7.44 -11.37 6.81
C LEU A 54 -6.81 -12.52 7.62
N ASN A 55 -6.22 -13.50 6.93
CA ASN A 55 -5.48 -14.62 7.49
C ASN A 55 -3.98 -14.38 7.39
N SER A 56 -3.21 -14.91 8.34
CA SER A 56 -1.75 -14.81 8.34
C SER A 56 -1.14 -15.55 7.14
N PHE A 57 -0.37 -14.83 6.34
CA PHE A 57 0.56 -15.42 5.40
C PHE A 57 1.76 -16.02 6.13
N GLU A 58 2.25 -17.12 5.60
CA GLU A 58 3.58 -17.64 5.91
C GLU A 58 4.61 -17.15 4.89
N SER A 59 4.26 -17.13 3.60
CA SER A 59 5.09 -16.56 2.55
C SER A 59 4.27 -16.08 1.36
N VAL A 60 4.77 -15.07 0.65
CA VAL A 60 4.18 -14.59 -0.60
C VAL A 60 5.29 -14.30 -1.60
N LYS A 61 5.08 -14.71 -2.85
CA LYS A 61 5.92 -14.34 -4.00
C LYS A 61 5.06 -13.83 -5.14
N ALA A 62 5.62 -12.95 -5.96
CA ALA A 62 5.01 -12.48 -7.20
C ALA A 62 5.96 -12.72 -8.39
N VAL A 63 5.39 -12.95 -9.56
CA VAL A 63 6.11 -13.11 -10.83
C VAL A 63 5.41 -12.28 -11.90
N SER A 64 6.18 -11.49 -12.66
CA SER A 64 5.63 -10.76 -13.81
C SER A 64 5.44 -11.72 -14.98
N GLN A 65 4.30 -11.67 -15.66
CA GLN A 65 4.09 -12.44 -16.90
C GLN A 65 4.99 -11.96 -18.05
N ALA A 66 5.46 -10.70 -18.02
CA ALA A 66 6.42 -10.17 -19.00
C ALA A 66 7.86 -10.67 -18.76
N ASP A 67 8.21 -11.06 -17.53
CA ASP A 67 9.50 -11.65 -17.19
C ASP A 67 9.33 -12.80 -16.17
N PRO A 68 8.95 -14.00 -16.64
CA PRO A 68 8.71 -15.15 -15.76
C PRO A 68 9.95 -15.66 -15.02
N ALA A 69 11.15 -15.22 -15.42
CA ALA A 69 12.40 -15.59 -14.76
C ALA A 69 12.63 -14.76 -13.48
N LYS A 70 12.04 -13.57 -13.38
CA LYS A 70 12.17 -12.69 -12.22
C LYS A 70 11.08 -12.97 -11.19
N THR A 71 11.49 -13.50 -10.04
CA THR A 71 10.64 -13.72 -8.87
C THR A 71 10.87 -12.64 -7.82
N TYR A 72 9.78 -12.07 -7.32
CA TYR A 72 9.77 -11.11 -6.23
C TYR A 72 9.31 -11.80 -4.96
N THR A 73 10.20 -11.97 -3.98
CA THR A 73 9.84 -12.52 -2.67
C THR A 73 9.44 -11.39 -1.75
N LEU A 74 8.20 -11.39 -1.30
CA LEU A 74 7.68 -10.38 -0.38
C LEU A 74 8.02 -10.75 1.06
N LYS A 75 8.14 -9.73 1.92
CA LYS A 75 8.40 -9.88 3.37
C LYS A 75 7.28 -9.23 4.18
N ALA A 76 7.07 -9.70 5.41
CA ALA A 76 6.09 -9.10 6.31
C ALA A 76 6.41 -7.63 6.59
N ASN A 77 5.41 -6.76 6.48
CA ASN A 77 5.53 -5.34 6.77
C ASN A 77 5.46 -5.11 8.28
N GLN A 78 6.55 -4.63 8.88
CA GLN A 78 6.65 -4.41 10.33
C GLN A 78 6.28 -5.65 11.18
N GLY A 79 6.47 -6.85 10.63
CA GLY A 79 6.11 -8.11 11.28
C GLY A 79 4.63 -8.50 11.22
N TYR A 80 3.76 -7.67 10.61
CA TYR A 80 2.34 -8.01 10.42
C TYR A 80 2.19 -9.10 9.35
N LYS A 81 1.86 -10.34 9.76
CA LYS A 81 1.70 -11.47 8.83
C LYS A 81 0.49 -11.36 7.88
N THR A 82 -0.37 -10.37 8.05
CA THR A 82 -1.50 -10.06 7.16
C THR A 82 -1.15 -9.05 6.07
N ASN A 83 0.07 -8.50 6.09
CA ASN A 83 0.55 -7.51 5.14
C ASN A 83 2.00 -7.84 4.73
N PHE A 84 2.18 -8.19 3.47
CA PHE A 84 3.48 -8.49 2.88
C PHE A 84 3.81 -7.43 1.82
N TYR A 85 5.08 -7.09 1.67
CA TYR A 85 5.53 -6.13 0.68
C TYR A 85 6.90 -6.49 0.09
N PHE A 86 7.14 -6.01 -1.12
CA PHE A 86 8.43 -5.99 -1.78
C PHE A 86 8.72 -4.54 -2.18
N GLU A 87 9.88 -4.05 -1.75
CA GLU A 87 10.40 -2.75 -2.14
C GLU A 87 11.60 -2.97 -3.06
N LEU A 88 11.54 -2.37 -4.25
CA LEU A 88 12.60 -2.47 -5.23
C LEU A 88 13.87 -1.79 -4.70
N PRO A 89 15.05 -2.45 -4.74
CA PRO A 89 16.31 -1.81 -4.40
C PRO A 89 16.54 -0.55 -5.25
N GLU A 90 17.12 0.49 -4.66
CA GLU A 90 17.34 1.76 -5.37
C GLU A 90 18.16 1.61 -6.65
N SER A 91 19.12 0.68 -6.67
CA SER A 91 19.94 0.35 -7.84
C SER A 91 19.16 -0.27 -9.01
N GLU A 92 17.94 -0.77 -8.77
CA GLU A 92 17.09 -1.39 -9.79
C GLU A 92 16.06 -0.41 -10.38
N TYR A 93 15.98 0.82 -9.88
CA TYR A 93 15.18 1.86 -10.51
C TYR A 93 15.79 2.24 -11.87
N THR A 94 14.93 2.48 -12.86
CA THR A 94 15.37 2.82 -14.23
C THR A 94 14.67 4.07 -14.73
N THR A 95 15.22 4.73 -15.75
CA THR A 95 14.55 5.86 -16.42
C THR A 95 13.43 5.43 -17.38
N THR A 96 13.23 4.12 -17.54
CA THR A 96 12.17 3.56 -18.40
C THR A 96 11.00 3.15 -17.52
N LYS A 97 9.78 3.57 -17.91
CA LYS A 97 8.57 3.18 -17.20
C LYS A 97 8.37 1.66 -17.30
N PRO A 98 7.96 0.98 -16.22
CA PRO A 98 7.49 -0.40 -16.29
C PRO A 98 6.41 -0.55 -17.37
N ALA A 99 6.52 -1.59 -18.19
CA ALA A 99 5.50 -1.94 -19.16
C ALA A 99 4.28 -2.54 -18.46
N ALA A 100 3.10 -2.37 -19.07
CA ALA A 100 1.90 -3.02 -18.59
C ALA A 100 2.05 -4.56 -18.61
N THR A 101 1.66 -5.22 -17.53
CA THR A 101 1.76 -6.68 -17.37
C THR A 101 0.87 -7.16 -16.24
N THR A 102 0.48 -8.43 -16.27
CA THR A 102 -0.12 -9.10 -15.12
C THR A 102 0.98 -9.67 -14.22
N TYR A 103 0.74 -9.63 -12.91
CA TYR A 103 1.56 -10.29 -11.91
C TYR A 103 0.81 -11.47 -11.30
N ASP A 104 1.45 -12.64 -11.32
CA ASP A 104 0.95 -13.85 -10.68
C ASP A 104 1.52 -13.95 -9.27
N PHE A 105 0.65 -13.97 -8.27
CA PHE A 105 1.01 -14.15 -6.87
C PHE A 105 0.81 -15.60 -6.46
N THR A 106 1.73 -16.10 -5.63
CA THR A 106 1.58 -17.36 -4.91
C THR A 106 1.74 -17.09 -3.43
N ALA A 107 0.68 -17.33 -2.65
CA ALA A 107 0.70 -17.24 -1.21
C ALA A 107 0.62 -18.63 -0.57
N THR A 108 1.38 -18.81 0.50
CA THR A 108 1.22 -19.90 1.46
C THR A 108 0.80 -19.30 2.79
N PHE A 109 -0.29 -19.78 3.38
CA PHE A 109 -0.81 -19.32 4.66
C PHE A 109 -0.22 -20.11 5.83
N SER A 110 -0.37 -19.58 7.05
CA SER A 110 0.15 -20.24 8.26
C SER A 110 -0.52 -21.59 8.58
N ASP A 111 -1.68 -21.90 7.99
CA ASP A 111 -2.32 -23.22 8.07
C ASP A 111 -1.79 -24.22 7.02
N GLY A 112 -0.85 -23.79 6.17
CA GLY A 112 -0.26 -24.60 5.09
C GLY A 112 -1.04 -24.58 3.78
N SER A 113 -2.22 -23.95 3.73
CA SER A 113 -2.96 -23.77 2.48
C SER A 113 -2.23 -22.83 1.53
N THR A 114 -2.52 -22.96 0.23
CA THR A 114 -1.93 -22.12 -0.81
C THR A 114 -3.01 -21.50 -1.68
N GLN A 115 -2.72 -20.31 -2.20
CA GLN A 115 -3.61 -19.61 -3.12
C GLN A 115 -2.80 -18.93 -4.22
N LEU A 116 -3.38 -18.94 -5.42
CA LEU A 116 -2.95 -18.12 -6.55
C LEU A 116 -3.94 -16.99 -6.76
N PHE A 117 -3.43 -15.79 -6.96
CA PHE A 117 -4.21 -14.61 -7.32
C PHE A 117 -3.37 -13.71 -8.23
N GLN A 118 -4.03 -12.75 -8.86
CA GLN A 118 -3.42 -11.90 -9.89
C GLN A 118 -3.69 -10.44 -9.62
N ASP A 119 -2.79 -9.61 -10.14
CA ASP A 119 -2.97 -8.17 -10.26
C ASP A 119 -2.54 -7.69 -11.65
N VAL A 120 -3.17 -6.62 -12.16
CA VAL A 120 -2.92 -6.10 -13.52
C VAL A 120 -2.32 -4.70 -13.45
N LEU A 121 -1.00 -4.62 -13.66
CA LEU A 121 -0.30 -3.35 -13.74
C LEU A 121 -0.50 -2.71 -15.12
N THR A 122 -1.06 -1.50 -15.18
CA THR A 122 -1.00 -0.66 -16.40
C THR A 122 0.27 0.18 -16.46
N ASP A 123 0.54 0.83 -17.60
CA ASP A 123 1.71 1.68 -17.83
C ASP A 123 1.52 3.15 -17.37
N LYS A 124 0.39 3.45 -16.72
CA LYS A 124 0.07 4.80 -16.27
C LYS A 124 0.92 5.17 -15.06
N VAL A 125 1.50 6.37 -15.10
CA VAL A 125 2.33 6.92 -14.02
C VAL A 125 1.99 8.37 -13.76
N LEU A 126 2.16 8.82 -12.52
CA LEU A 126 2.14 10.22 -12.17
C LEU A 126 3.50 10.89 -12.39
N PRO A 127 3.55 12.16 -12.85
CA PRO A 127 4.75 12.97 -12.75
C PRO A 127 5.11 13.22 -11.28
N LEU A 128 6.34 13.65 -11.01
CA LEU A 128 6.78 13.97 -9.66
C LEU A 128 6.09 15.24 -9.13
N PRO A 129 5.68 15.30 -7.85
CA PRO A 129 5.18 16.53 -7.25
C PRO A 129 6.22 17.65 -7.27
N ILE A 130 5.81 18.86 -7.63
CA ILE A 130 6.69 20.04 -7.55
C ILE A 130 6.43 20.71 -6.20
N ILE A 131 7.41 20.67 -5.29
CA ILE A 131 7.32 21.31 -3.97
C ILE A 131 7.64 22.80 -4.11
N GLU A 132 6.60 23.63 -4.13
CA GLU A 132 6.66 25.08 -4.26
C GLU A 132 7.11 25.76 -2.95
N LYS A 133 6.67 25.22 -1.81
CA LYS A 133 7.02 25.73 -0.47
C LYS A 133 7.27 24.57 0.48
N CYS A 134 8.33 24.70 1.28
CA CYS A 134 8.64 23.80 2.39
C CYS A 134 9.56 24.56 3.34
N ALA A 135 8.96 25.35 4.23
CA ALA A 135 9.68 26.25 5.13
C ALA A 135 8.93 26.43 6.44
N TYR A 136 9.67 26.58 7.54
CA TYR A 136 9.08 26.92 8.82
C TYR A 136 8.65 28.39 8.83
N ASN A 137 7.48 28.66 9.40
CA ASN A 137 6.95 29.99 9.57
C ASN A 137 6.92 30.33 11.06
N PRO A 138 7.83 31.20 11.55
CA PRO A 138 7.93 31.53 12.96
C PRO A 138 6.75 32.36 13.47
N THR A 139 5.98 33.02 12.60
CA THR A 139 4.80 33.81 13.00
C THR A 139 3.62 32.93 13.40
N ILE A 140 3.41 31.80 12.70
CA ILE A 140 2.32 30.86 12.99
C ILE A 140 2.80 29.57 13.68
N HIS A 141 4.12 29.48 13.93
CA HIS A 141 4.80 28.33 14.53
C HIS A 141 4.49 27.01 13.81
N ALA A 142 4.61 27.00 12.48
CA ALA A 142 4.27 25.85 11.66
C ALA A 142 5.19 25.69 10.45
N LEU A 143 5.46 24.45 10.07
CA LEU A 143 6.05 24.11 8.78
C LEU A 143 4.97 24.18 7.70
N GLU A 144 5.15 25.08 6.74
CA GLU A 144 4.25 25.25 5.60
C GLU A 144 4.77 24.51 4.38
N ILE A 145 3.93 23.64 3.83
CA ILE A 145 4.23 22.80 2.68
C ILE A 145 3.21 23.13 1.58
N ALA A 146 3.68 23.40 0.38
CA ALA A 146 2.85 23.64 -0.80
C ALA A 146 3.42 22.93 -2.02
N TRP A 147 2.53 22.42 -2.88
CA TRP A 147 2.90 21.71 -4.09
C TRP A 147 1.96 22.03 -5.25
N THR A 148 2.45 21.84 -6.48
CA THR A 148 1.61 21.93 -7.67
C THR A 148 0.67 20.72 -7.75
N LEU A 149 -0.62 20.96 -8.04
CA LEU A 149 -1.57 19.88 -8.30
C LEU A 149 -1.18 19.10 -9.55
N ILE A 150 -1.44 17.80 -9.53
CA ILE A 150 -1.09 16.86 -10.58
C ILE A 150 -2.38 16.31 -11.15
N ASP A 151 -2.53 16.38 -12.46
CA ASP A 151 -3.66 15.77 -13.15
C ASP A 151 -3.70 14.26 -12.89
N ASN A 152 -4.89 13.73 -12.64
CA ASN A 152 -5.16 12.32 -12.32
C ASN A 152 -4.61 11.83 -10.97
N ALA A 153 -4.01 12.70 -10.14
CA ALA A 153 -3.78 12.33 -8.74
C ALA A 153 -5.14 12.15 -8.05
N SER A 154 -5.32 11.01 -7.40
CA SER A 154 -6.49 10.65 -6.61
C SER A 154 -6.38 11.13 -5.16
N SER A 155 -5.15 11.22 -4.64
CA SER A 155 -4.88 11.74 -3.31
C SER A 155 -3.41 12.18 -3.15
N TYR A 156 -3.12 12.81 -2.02
CA TYR A 156 -1.78 13.16 -1.58
C TYR A 156 -1.52 12.67 -0.15
N ALA A 157 -0.26 12.48 0.22
CA ALA A 157 0.14 12.33 1.62
C ALA A 157 1.47 13.05 1.87
N ILE A 158 1.70 13.42 3.12
CA ILE A 158 2.95 14.04 3.55
C ILE A 158 3.56 13.18 4.64
N ASN A 159 4.82 12.82 4.44
CA ASN A 159 5.65 12.19 5.45
C ASN A 159 6.82 13.11 5.80
N ILE A 160 7.21 13.13 7.07
CA ILE A 160 8.44 13.78 7.52
C ILE A 160 9.33 12.72 8.17
N LEU A 161 10.61 12.73 7.78
CA LEU A 161 11.61 11.81 8.28
C LEU A 161 12.69 12.55 9.07
N GLU A 162 13.14 11.92 10.15
CA GLU A 162 14.42 12.22 10.81
C GLU A 162 15.43 11.14 10.39
N GLY A 163 16.35 11.50 9.49
CA GLY A 163 17.15 10.49 8.77
C GLY A 163 16.25 9.60 7.92
N GLU A 164 16.24 8.30 8.21
CA GLU A 164 15.38 7.30 7.57
C GLU A 164 14.10 6.99 8.36
N THR A 165 13.96 7.53 9.57
CA THR A 165 12.84 7.23 10.47
C THR A 165 11.66 8.13 10.15
N LEU A 166 10.49 7.54 9.86
CA LEU A 166 9.23 8.27 9.76
C LEU A 166 8.82 8.82 11.12
N VAL A 167 8.73 10.15 11.24
CA VAL A 167 8.37 10.83 12.50
C VAL A 167 7.04 11.57 12.42
N PHE A 168 6.55 11.84 11.20
CA PHE A 168 5.23 12.44 10.96
C PHE A 168 4.62 11.85 9.70
N GLY A 169 3.31 11.59 9.71
CA GLY A 169 2.54 11.21 8.53
C GLY A 169 1.13 11.81 8.57
N THR A 170 0.62 12.23 7.40
CA THR A 170 -0.79 12.61 7.28
C THR A 170 -1.64 11.39 6.95
N THR A 171 -2.94 11.47 7.25
CA THR A 171 -3.92 10.68 6.48
C THR A 171 -3.92 11.16 5.03
N GLU A 172 -4.54 10.39 4.14
CA GLU A 172 -4.67 10.82 2.75
C GLU A 172 -5.45 12.13 2.62
N LEU A 173 -4.87 13.05 1.86
CA LEU A 173 -5.40 14.35 1.54
C LEU A 173 -6.17 14.25 0.22
N LYS A 174 -7.25 15.01 0.11
CA LYS A 174 -8.06 15.06 -1.12
C LYS A 174 -7.21 15.56 -2.30
N PRO A 175 -7.55 15.19 -3.54
CA PRO A 175 -6.75 15.56 -4.72
C PRO A 175 -6.79 17.08 -5.02
N THR A 176 -7.70 17.82 -4.39
CA THR A 176 -7.78 19.29 -4.50
C THR A 176 -6.88 20.01 -3.49
N ASN A 177 -6.30 19.30 -2.51
CA ASN A 177 -5.38 19.90 -1.55
C ASN A 177 -4.02 20.13 -2.21
N LYS A 178 -3.50 21.36 -2.07
CA LYS A 178 -2.18 21.77 -2.57
C LYS A 178 -1.27 22.38 -1.52
N THR A 179 -1.76 22.41 -0.27
CA THR A 179 -1.05 22.99 0.88
C THR A 179 -1.35 22.17 2.12
N TYR A 180 -0.38 22.13 3.03
CA TYR A 180 -0.54 21.58 4.37
C TYR A 180 0.35 22.32 5.37
N SER A 181 -0.10 22.41 6.61
CA SER A 181 0.64 23.09 7.69
C SER A 181 0.84 22.12 8.84
N VAL A 182 2.10 21.91 9.22
CA VAL A 182 2.47 21.00 10.31
C VAL A 182 2.87 21.82 11.53
N ARG A 183 2.20 21.59 12.66
CA ARG A 183 2.53 22.22 13.96
C ARG A 183 3.12 21.17 14.89
N ALA A 184 3.98 21.59 15.83
CA ALA A 184 4.60 20.69 16.80
C ALA A 184 3.58 20.01 17.73
N ASP A 185 2.46 20.69 18.00
CA ASP A 185 1.33 20.23 18.81
C ASP A 185 0.19 19.63 17.96
N GLY A 186 0.40 19.49 16.65
CA GLY A 186 -0.59 18.95 15.72
C GLY A 186 -0.66 17.42 15.72
N GLY A 187 -1.73 16.87 15.15
CA GLY A 187 -1.84 15.44 14.89
C GLY A 187 -0.93 14.98 13.73
N GLY A 188 -0.48 13.73 13.78
CA GLY A 188 0.32 13.08 12.74
C GLY A 188 1.75 12.72 13.17
N TRP A 189 2.23 13.25 14.30
CA TRP A 189 3.52 12.86 14.87
C TRP A 189 3.49 11.43 15.42
N ALA A 190 4.61 10.73 15.27
CA ALA A 190 4.83 9.46 15.93
C ALA A 190 4.68 9.59 17.45
N THR A 191 4.19 8.54 18.11
CA THR A 191 3.95 8.55 19.56
C THR A 191 5.21 8.97 20.34
N GLY A 192 5.09 10.01 21.15
CA GLY A 192 6.18 10.55 21.96
C GLY A 192 7.21 11.39 21.19
N PHE A 193 6.96 11.68 19.91
CA PHE A 193 7.84 12.50 19.10
C PHE A 193 7.43 13.98 19.14
N THR A 194 8.42 14.86 19.31
CA THR A 194 8.27 16.32 19.20
C THR A 194 9.41 16.85 18.33
N PRO A 195 9.13 17.63 17.26
CA PRO A 195 10.18 18.19 16.43
C PRO A 195 11.04 19.18 17.22
N GLN A 196 12.34 19.19 16.95
CA GLN A 196 13.33 19.99 17.68
C GLN A 196 13.80 21.16 16.81
N SER A 197 13.87 22.35 17.42
CA SER A 197 14.42 23.54 16.75
C SER A 197 15.86 23.32 16.28
N GLY A 198 16.20 23.80 15.09
CA GLY A 198 17.53 23.65 14.49
C GLY A 198 17.82 22.25 13.93
N LYS A 199 16.92 21.27 14.07
CA LYS A 199 17.08 19.95 13.44
C LYS A 199 16.61 19.96 11.98
N THR A 200 17.35 19.25 11.15
CA THR A 200 17.00 19.02 9.74
C THR A 200 16.11 17.79 9.62
N TYR A 201 15.04 17.93 8.85
CA TYR A 201 14.09 16.89 8.52
C TYR A 201 13.92 16.77 7.01
N THR A 202 13.54 15.59 6.53
CA THR A 202 13.20 15.36 5.12
C THR A 202 11.69 15.29 4.98
N VAL A 203 11.09 16.24 4.26
CA VAL A 203 9.67 16.25 3.93
C VAL A 203 9.50 15.54 2.59
N LYS A 204 8.64 14.53 2.56
CA LYS A 204 8.22 13.82 1.35
C LYS A 204 6.76 14.15 1.05
N VAL A 205 6.49 14.60 -0.17
CA VAL A 205 5.14 14.76 -0.70
C VAL A 205 4.88 13.62 -1.67
N PHE A 206 3.90 12.80 -1.35
CA PHE A 206 3.42 11.71 -2.19
C PHE A 206 2.18 12.14 -2.94
N ALA A 207 2.08 11.74 -4.20
CA ALA A 207 0.84 11.75 -4.97
C ALA A 207 0.50 10.31 -5.38
N TYR A 208 -0.76 9.92 -5.22
CA TYR A 208 -1.25 8.58 -5.56
C TYR A 208 -2.28 8.67 -6.67
N MET A 209 -2.22 7.73 -7.59
CA MET A 209 -3.24 7.50 -8.61
C MET A 209 -3.80 6.11 -8.39
N TYR A 210 -5.10 6.03 -8.15
CA TYR A 210 -5.78 4.75 -8.00
C TYR A 210 -6.08 4.11 -9.36
N GLU A 211 -6.32 2.81 -9.33
CA GLU A 211 -6.90 2.10 -10.46
C GLU A 211 -8.30 2.63 -10.81
N ALA A 212 -8.76 2.34 -12.03
CA ALA A 212 -10.07 2.79 -12.47
C ALA A 212 -11.18 2.17 -11.60
N GLY A 213 -11.93 3.01 -10.88
CA GLY A 213 -12.96 2.58 -9.93
C GLY A 213 -12.40 2.06 -8.60
N GLY A 214 -11.09 2.13 -8.39
CA GLY A 214 -10.40 1.74 -7.18
C GLY A 214 -10.37 2.82 -6.09
N ASN A 215 -9.60 2.55 -5.05
CA ASN A 215 -9.37 3.44 -3.91
C ASN A 215 -7.93 3.26 -3.36
N SER A 216 -7.68 3.67 -2.11
CA SER A 216 -6.38 3.55 -1.44
C SER A 216 -5.82 2.11 -1.31
N PHE A 217 -6.63 1.08 -1.59
CA PHE A 217 -6.23 -0.32 -1.62
C PHE A 217 -5.94 -0.85 -3.04
N ASN A 218 -6.08 0.00 -4.06
CA ASN A 218 -5.90 -0.32 -5.47
C ASN A 218 -5.11 0.82 -6.12
N ILE A 219 -3.81 0.87 -5.86
CA ILE A 219 -2.97 1.99 -6.31
C ILE A 219 -2.32 1.61 -7.64
N GLN A 220 -2.59 2.38 -8.68
CA GLN A 220 -1.93 2.18 -9.98
C GLN A 220 -0.49 2.73 -9.97
N SER A 221 -0.30 3.92 -9.40
CA SER A 221 1.04 4.51 -9.30
C SER A 221 1.15 5.48 -8.13
N THR A 222 2.35 5.58 -7.58
CA THR A 222 2.73 6.64 -6.66
C THR A 222 3.91 7.43 -7.22
N SER A 223 3.95 8.71 -6.90
CA SER A 223 5.10 9.56 -7.20
C SER A 223 5.48 10.34 -5.95
N VAL A 224 6.78 10.53 -5.75
CA VAL A 224 7.30 11.18 -4.55
C VAL A 224 8.37 12.20 -4.90
N SER A 225 8.26 13.36 -4.26
CA SER A 225 9.32 14.37 -4.21
C SER A 225 9.67 14.66 -2.77
N GLU A 226 10.92 15.05 -2.55
CA GLU A 226 11.43 15.32 -1.22
C GLU A 226 12.17 16.65 -1.14
N LYS A 227 12.13 17.26 0.04
CA LYS A 227 12.85 18.50 0.35
C LYS A 227 13.26 18.50 1.81
N THR A 228 14.49 18.90 2.08
CA THR A 228 14.99 19.08 3.45
C THR A 228 14.52 20.42 4.02
N VAL A 229 14.21 20.46 5.31
CA VAL A 229 13.86 21.67 6.04
C VAL A 229 14.48 21.65 7.43
N VAL A 230 14.89 22.81 7.93
CA VAL A 230 15.28 22.98 9.33
C VAL A 230 14.06 23.43 10.12
N TRP A 231 13.73 22.73 11.20
CA TRP A 231 12.58 23.09 12.02
C TRP A 231 12.91 24.29 12.92
N GLY A 232 11.98 25.23 13.04
CA GLY A 232 12.14 26.38 13.93
C GLY A 232 12.92 27.57 13.35
N ASP A 233 13.57 27.39 12.19
CA ASP A 233 14.39 28.41 11.51
C ASP A 233 13.69 29.02 10.28
#